data_AF-A0A356SA33-F1
#
_entry.id   AF-A0A356SA33-F1
#
_cell.length_a   1.000
_cell.length_b   1.000
_cell.length_c   1.000
_cell.angle_alpha   90.00
_cell.angle_beta   90.00
_cell.angle_gamma   90.00
#
_symmetry.space_group_name_H-M   'P 1'
#
loop_
_entity.id
_entity.type
_entity.pdbx_description
1 polymer ?
#
loop_
_entity_poly.entity_id
_entity_poly.type
_entity_poly.pdbx_seq_one_letter_code
_entity_poly.pdbx_strand_id
1 'polypeptide(L)'
;ASDNATGTAGLLALAYLHSQQPPPDRSIVFLAVTAEESGLLGSQWYAEHPVYPIAKTVANINMDNMNTFGRTRDVVVVGARSSELEDYLDEAAAEQGRYLQNEPTPERGYYYRSDHFNFAKVGVPALYAESGEDNVELGREYGAAQAQDYTDNRYHQPSDEYDPNWDMAGAAEDLLLYFNITSRLANGTEFPRWYAGNEFKAIRDASAGERQ
;
A
#
# COMPACT_ATOMS: atom_id res chain seq x y z
N ALA A 1 11.65 -12.96 -4.13
CA ALA A 1 12.20 -11.78 -4.84
C ALA A 1 11.09 -10.76 -5.07
N SER A 2 10.00 -11.14 -5.71
CA SER A 2 8.77 -10.35 -5.79
C SER A 2 8.24 -10.07 -4.38
N ASP A 3 8.04 -11.12 -3.59
CA ASP A 3 7.53 -11.08 -2.22
C ASP A 3 8.68 -11.18 -1.20
N ASN A 4 8.99 -10.12 -0.44
CA ASN A 4 8.62 -8.71 -0.67
C ASN A 4 9.86 -7.82 -0.88
N ALA A 5 10.88 -8.37 -1.56
CA ALA A 5 12.09 -7.59 -1.85
C ALA A 5 11.80 -6.45 -2.85
N THR A 6 10.82 -6.61 -3.74
CA THR A 6 10.38 -5.52 -4.62
C THR A 6 9.73 -4.37 -3.84
N GLY A 7 8.87 -4.64 -2.85
CA GLY A 7 8.31 -3.61 -1.97
C GLY A 7 9.38 -2.90 -1.14
N THR A 8 10.38 -3.65 -0.67
CA THR A 8 11.57 -3.06 0.01
C THR A 8 12.37 -2.14 -0.93
N ALA A 9 12.57 -2.54 -2.19
CA ALA A 9 13.22 -1.68 -3.19
C ALA A 9 12.38 -0.43 -3.48
N GLY A 10 11.06 -0.58 -3.57
CA GLY A 10 10.10 0.52 -3.69
C GLY A 10 10.16 1.50 -2.52
N LEU A 11 10.25 0.99 -1.29
CA LEU A 11 10.42 1.80 -0.07
C LEU A 11 11.68 2.68 -0.14
N LEU A 12 12.81 2.11 -0.57
CA LEU A 12 14.05 2.85 -0.77
C LEU A 12 13.94 3.89 -1.89
N ALA A 13 13.26 3.55 -2.99
CA ALA A 13 13.01 4.48 -4.09
C ALA A 13 12.15 5.67 -3.64
N LEU A 14 11.08 5.45 -2.88
CA LEU A 14 10.26 6.52 -2.30
C LEU A 14 11.07 7.40 -1.33
N ALA A 15 11.88 6.79 -0.46
CA ALA A 15 12.77 7.51 0.43
C ALA A 15 13.74 8.41 -0.34
N TYR A 16 14.31 7.90 -1.43
CA TYR A 16 15.15 8.68 -2.32
C TYR A 16 14.37 9.83 -2.97
N LEU A 17 13.19 9.59 -3.54
CA LEU A 17 12.36 10.64 -4.16
C LEU A 17 12.01 11.76 -3.17
N HIS A 18 11.57 11.42 -1.96
CA HIS A 18 11.26 12.42 -0.93
C HIS A 18 12.50 13.17 -0.45
N SER A 19 13.69 12.54 -0.43
CA SER A 19 14.94 13.24 -0.10
C SER A 19 15.34 14.33 -1.10
N GLN A 20 14.79 14.29 -2.32
CA GLN A 20 15.02 15.30 -3.35
C GLN A 20 14.02 16.47 -3.27
N GLN A 21 13.03 16.40 -2.37
CA GLN A 21 12.04 17.46 -2.16
C GLN A 21 12.39 18.32 -0.94
N PRO A 22 11.82 19.53 -0.83
CA PRO A 22 11.83 20.27 0.43
C PRO A 22 11.27 19.41 1.58
N PRO A 23 11.79 19.57 2.82
CA PRO A 23 11.23 18.88 3.98
C PRO A 23 9.72 19.18 4.11
N PRO A 24 8.86 18.14 4.21
CA PRO A 24 7.43 18.32 4.40
C PRO A 24 7.08 18.82 5.81
N ASP A 25 5.87 19.35 5.98
CA ASP A 25 5.37 19.85 7.26
C ASP A 25 5.24 18.74 8.32
N ARG A 26 4.97 17.51 7.89
CA ARG A 26 4.88 16.31 8.75
C ARG A 26 6.00 15.34 8.45
N SER A 27 6.45 14.60 9.45
CA SER A 27 7.43 13.53 9.27
C SER A 27 6.88 12.40 8.38
N ILE A 28 7.70 11.92 7.46
CA ILE A 28 7.45 10.69 6.69
C ILE A 28 8.32 9.58 7.29
N VAL A 29 7.71 8.45 7.62
CA VAL A 29 8.41 7.28 8.17
C VAL A 29 8.44 6.17 7.13
N PHE A 30 9.62 5.85 6.63
CA PHE A 30 9.84 4.67 5.79
C PHE A 30 10.11 3.47 6.69
N LEU A 31 9.14 2.57 6.80
CA LEU A 31 9.18 1.44 7.74
C LEU A 31 9.34 0.13 6.98
N ALA A 32 10.51 -0.50 7.13
CA ALA A 32 10.72 -1.89 6.75
C ALA A 32 10.48 -2.77 7.98
N VAL A 33 9.47 -3.62 7.94
CA VAL A 33 9.12 -4.53 9.03
C VAL A 33 9.76 -5.90 8.83
N THR A 34 9.78 -6.70 9.90
CA THR A 34 10.33 -8.05 9.90
C THR A 34 9.24 -9.05 10.26
N ALA A 35 9.43 -10.31 9.87
CA ALA A 35 8.56 -11.42 10.26
C ALA A 35 7.06 -11.20 9.91
N GLU A 36 6.80 -10.56 8.76
CA GLU A 36 5.47 -10.47 8.12
C GLU A 36 4.92 -11.90 7.91
N GLU A 37 5.70 -12.74 7.24
CA GLU A 37 5.36 -14.13 6.92
C GLU A 37 5.20 -15.07 8.13
N SER A 38 5.57 -14.59 9.32
CA SER A 38 5.38 -15.31 10.58
C SER A 38 4.18 -14.81 11.39
N GLY A 39 3.25 -14.10 10.75
CA GLY A 39 2.03 -13.58 11.35
C GLY A 39 2.10 -12.10 11.70
N LEU A 40 2.71 -11.29 10.82
CA LEU A 40 2.76 -9.83 10.90
C LEU A 40 3.46 -9.30 12.16
N LEU A 41 4.45 -10.05 12.68
CA LEU A 41 4.97 -9.82 14.04
C LEU A 41 5.70 -8.47 14.18
N GLY A 42 6.44 -8.06 13.15
CA GLY A 42 7.17 -6.79 13.17
C GLY A 42 6.24 -5.58 13.10
N SER A 43 5.24 -5.60 12.21
CA SER A 43 4.26 -4.52 12.13
C SER A 43 3.36 -4.47 13.36
N GLN A 44 2.98 -5.63 13.92
CA GLN A 44 2.27 -5.69 15.20
C GLN A 44 3.08 -5.02 16.29
N TRP A 45 4.33 -5.41 16.45
CA TRP A 45 5.19 -4.86 17.49
C TRP A 45 5.33 -3.34 17.37
N TYR A 46 5.56 -2.83 16.15
CA TYR A 46 5.66 -1.40 15.91
C TYR A 46 4.35 -0.66 16.20
N ALA A 47 3.21 -1.18 15.74
CA ALA A 47 1.90 -0.56 15.97
C ALA A 47 1.56 -0.46 17.47
N GLU A 48 1.97 -1.44 18.27
CA GLU A 48 1.77 -1.47 19.73
C GLU A 48 2.85 -0.69 20.52
N HIS A 49 4.05 -0.52 19.95
CA HIS A 49 5.20 0.15 20.58
C HIS A 49 5.89 1.16 19.64
N PRO A 50 5.16 2.15 19.12
CA PRO A 50 5.70 2.99 18.05
C PRO A 50 6.69 4.02 18.59
N VAL A 51 7.70 4.32 17.78
CA VAL A 51 8.66 5.40 18.08
C VAL A 51 7.97 6.77 18.11
N TYR A 52 6.96 6.95 17.26
CA TYR A 52 6.12 8.14 17.21
C TYR A 52 4.72 7.84 17.78
N PRO A 53 4.07 8.75 18.52
CA PRO A 53 2.77 8.46 19.11
C PRO A 53 1.73 8.01 18.07
N ILE A 54 1.15 6.82 18.25
CA ILE A 54 0.23 6.21 17.27
C ILE A 54 -0.97 7.09 16.93
N ALA A 55 -1.47 7.83 17.92
CA ALA A 55 -2.58 8.77 17.76
C ALA A 55 -2.27 9.87 16.73
N LYS A 56 -0.99 10.26 16.60
CA LYS A 56 -0.52 11.28 15.66
C LYS A 56 -0.13 10.73 14.29
N THR A 57 -0.11 9.41 14.10
CA THR A 57 0.07 8.81 12.77
C THR A 57 -1.13 9.15 11.90
N VAL A 58 -0.89 9.84 10.78
CA VAL A 58 -1.94 10.31 9.86
C VAL A 58 -2.55 9.14 9.10
N ALA A 59 -1.70 8.30 8.52
CA ALA A 59 -2.06 7.16 7.70
C ALA A 59 -0.92 6.12 7.69
N ASN A 60 -1.27 4.89 7.35
CA ASN A 60 -0.33 3.86 6.89
C ASN A 60 -0.59 3.60 5.39
N ILE A 61 0.47 3.57 4.59
CA ILE A 61 0.41 3.19 3.17
C ILE A 61 1.31 1.98 3.02
N ASN A 62 0.71 0.83 2.72
CA ASN A 62 1.40 -0.45 2.68
C ASN A 62 1.67 -0.87 1.24
N MET A 63 2.85 -1.45 1.01
CA MET A 63 3.27 -1.96 -0.28
C MET A 63 3.77 -3.38 -0.10
N ASP A 64 3.20 -4.29 -0.87
CA ASP A 64 3.55 -5.69 -0.83
C ASP A 64 3.50 -6.24 -2.24
N ASN A 65 4.61 -6.83 -2.70
CA ASN A 65 4.76 -7.42 -4.02
C ASN A 65 4.44 -6.46 -5.20
N MET A 66 5.45 -5.74 -5.71
CA MET A 66 5.29 -4.74 -6.76
C MET A 66 5.14 -5.36 -8.16
N ASN A 67 4.50 -4.62 -9.08
CA ASN A 67 4.30 -5.01 -10.47
C ASN A 67 5.62 -5.32 -11.23
N THR A 68 5.67 -6.45 -11.91
CA THR A 68 6.82 -6.91 -12.70
C THR A 68 6.51 -7.17 -14.19
N PHE A 69 5.29 -6.84 -14.64
CA PHE A 69 4.77 -7.16 -15.98
C PHE A 69 4.25 -5.93 -16.74
N GLY A 70 4.76 -4.74 -16.40
CA GLY A 70 4.50 -3.49 -17.12
C GLY A 70 3.24 -2.76 -16.67
N ARG A 71 2.96 -1.66 -17.38
CA ARG A 71 1.95 -0.66 -16.98
C ARG A 71 0.53 -1.22 -17.01
N THR A 72 -0.30 -0.83 -16.05
CA THR A 72 -1.70 -1.25 -15.94
C THR A 72 -2.63 -0.04 -15.82
N ARG A 73 -3.86 -0.19 -16.32
CA ARG A 73 -4.89 0.86 -16.26
C ARG A 73 -5.60 0.90 -14.93
N ASP A 74 -5.65 -0.24 -14.23
CA ASP A 74 -6.22 -0.36 -12.91
C ASP A 74 -5.16 -0.37 -11.80
N VAL A 75 -5.62 -0.01 -10.61
CA VAL A 75 -4.97 -0.20 -9.32
C VAL A 75 -5.95 -0.98 -8.45
N VAL A 76 -5.52 -2.08 -7.85
CA VAL A 76 -6.42 -2.94 -7.05
C VAL A 76 -6.43 -2.46 -5.61
N VAL A 77 -7.60 -2.17 -5.06
CA VAL A 77 -7.76 -1.74 -3.67
C VAL A 77 -8.18 -2.93 -2.81
N VAL A 78 -7.33 -3.29 -1.85
CA VAL A 78 -7.62 -4.36 -0.89
C VAL A 78 -8.40 -3.78 0.29
N GLY A 79 -9.57 -4.37 0.57
CA GLY A 79 -10.49 -3.87 1.59
C GLY A 79 -11.13 -2.53 1.21
N ALA A 80 -11.50 -2.36 -0.06
CA ALA A 80 -12.18 -1.17 -0.56
C ALA A 80 -13.40 -0.75 0.28
N ARG A 81 -13.67 0.56 0.27
CA ARG A 81 -14.67 1.28 1.06
C ARG A 81 -14.43 1.19 2.57
N SER A 82 -13.18 1.17 2.98
CA SER A 82 -12.80 1.19 4.40
C SER A 82 -12.52 2.61 4.91
N SER A 83 -11.78 3.43 4.16
CA SER A 83 -11.36 4.75 4.64
C SER A 83 -11.27 5.81 3.55
N GLU A 84 -11.26 7.08 3.97
CA GLU A 84 -11.04 8.26 3.12
C GLU A 84 -9.68 8.22 2.39
N LEU A 85 -8.74 7.31 2.72
CA LEU A 85 -7.49 7.14 1.97
C LEU A 85 -7.72 6.69 0.52
N GLU A 86 -8.84 6.04 0.24
CA GLU A 86 -9.19 5.63 -1.12
C GLU A 86 -9.46 6.83 -2.03
N ASP A 87 -9.95 7.95 -1.48
CA ASP A 87 -10.16 9.18 -2.26
C ASP A 87 -8.82 9.77 -2.71
N TYR A 88 -7.79 9.72 -1.85
CA TYR A 88 -6.43 10.14 -2.23
C TYR A 88 -5.84 9.21 -3.29
N LEU A 89 -6.11 7.91 -3.21
CA LEU A 89 -5.65 6.94 -4.20
C LEU A 89 -6.36 7.14 -5.54
N ASP A 90 -7.68 7.40 -5.54
CA ASP A 90 -8.47 7.65 -6.75
C ASP A 90 -7.99 8.91 -7.47
N GLU A 91 -7.78 10.00 -6.72
CA GLU A 91 -7.21 11.24 -7.27
C GLU A 91 -5.81 11.00 -7.88
N ALA A 92 -4.92 10.31 -7.16
CA ALA A 92 -3.58 10.01 -7.66
C ALA A 92 -3.60 9.09 -8.90
N ALA A 93 -4.51 8.11 -8.94
CA ALA A 93 -4.70 7.23 -10.09
C ALA A 93 -5.23 8.00 -11.30
N ALA A 94 -6.21 8.88 -11.08
CA ALA A 94 -6.79 9.71 -12.13
C ALA A 94 -5.75 10.66 -12.77
N GLU A 95 -4.80 11.20 -11.99
CA GLU A 95 -3.67 11.99 -12.51
C GLU A 95 -2.79 11.20 -13.50
N GLN A 96 -2.71 9.89 -13.33
CA GLN A 96 -2.01 8.98 -14.25
C GLN A 96 -2.91 8.45 -15.39
N GLY A 97 -4.19 8.83 -15.43
CA GLY A 97 -5.19 8.28 -16.34
C GLY A 97 -5.56 6.82 -16.04
N ARG A 98 -5.38 6.40 -14.79
CA ARG A 98 -5.70 5.06 -14.26
C ARG A 98 -7.00 5.11 -13.45
N TYR A 99 -7.56 3.95 -13.13
CA TYR A 99 -8.79 3.82 -12.34
C TYR A 99 -8.63 2.78 -11.21
N LEU A 100 -9.47 2.87 -10.20
CA LEU A 100 -9.48 1.90 -9.11
C LEU A 100 -10.36 0.70 -9.44
N GLN A 101 -9.88 -0.48 -9.07
CA GLN A 101 -10.60 -1.73 -9.11
C GLN A 101 -10.66 -2.30 -7.70
N ASN A 102 -11.83 -2.72 -7.24
CA ASN A 102 -11.91 -3.43 -5.97
C ASN A 102 -11.28 -4.83 -6.13
N GLU A 103 -10.55 -5.27 -5.10
CA GLU A 103 -10.09 -6.66 -5.01
C GLU A 103 -11.28 -7.62 -5.22
N PRO A 104 -11.19 -8.55 -6.19
CA PRO A 104 -12.35 -9.29 -6.68
C PRO A 104 -12.81 -10.45 -5.80
N THR A 105 -12.01 -10.87 -4.81
CA THR A 105 -12.21 -12.04 -3.95
C THR A 105 -12.09 -11.74 -2.45
N PRO A 106 -12.83 -10.74 -1.91
CA PRO A 106 -12.69 -10.30 -0.52
C PRO A 106 -12.99 -11.40 0.50
N GLU A 107 -13.76 -12.43 0.13
CA GLU A 107 -14.02 -13.62 0.94
C GLU A 107 -12.77 -14.43 1.28
N ARG A 108 -11.65 -14.23 0.55
CA ARG A 108 -10.34 -14.81 0.88
C ARG A 108 -9.68 -14.08 2.05
N GLY A 109 -10.16 -12.89 2.41
CA GLY A 109 -9.73 -12.15 3.58
C GLY A 109 -8.35 -11.50 3.43
N TYR A 110 -7.93 -11.13 2.22
CA TYR A 110 -6.62 -10.51 1.95
C TYR A 110 -6.34 -9.25 2.79
N TYR A 111 -7.40 -8.48 3.11
CA TYR A 111 -7.29 -7.33 4.01
C TYR A 111 -6.66 -7.65 5.38
N TYR A 112 -6.77 -8.89 5.84
CA TYR A 112 -6.26 -9.32 7.15
C TYR A 112 -4.87 -9.96 7.09
N ARG A 113 -4.20 -9.93 5.91
CA ARG A 113 -3.02 -10.77 5.61
C ARG A 113 -1.75 -9.99 5.26
N SER A 114 -1.70 -8.68 5.45
CA SER A 114 -0.46 -7.90 5.28
C SER A 114 -0.36 -6.82 6.35
N ASP A 115 0.79 -6.17 6.46
CA ASP A 115 1.22 -5.38 7.62
C ASP A 115 0.32 -4.18 7.94
N HIS A 116 -0.37 -3.62 6.94
CA HIS A 116 -1.36 -2.55 7.11
C HIS A 116 -2.43 -2.88 8.17
N PHE A 117 -2.79 -4.15 8.30
CA PHE A 117 -3.84 -4.59 9.21
C PHE A 117 -3.50 -4.29 10.68
N ASN A 118 -2.22 -4.38 11.08
CA ASN A 118 -1.82 -4.06 12.44
C ASN A 118 -1.95 -2.56 12.76
N PHE A 119 -1.77 -1.69 11.77
CA PHE A 119 -2.07 -0.26 11.91
C PHE A 119 -3.58 -0.01 12.03
N ALA A 120 -4.38 -0.73 11.25
CA ALA A 120 -5.84 -0.66 11.34
C ALA A 120 -6.36 -1.09 12.73
N LYS A 121 -5.83 -2.18 13.29
CA LYS A 121 -6.16 -2.66 14.65
C LYS A 121 -5.93 -1.63 15.76
N VAL A 122 -4.99 -0.72 15.59
CA VAL A 122 -4.73 0.39 16.54
C VAL A 122 -5.39 1.70 16.09
N GLY A 123 -6.28 1.64 15.11
CA GLY A 123 -7.13 2.71 14.63
C GLY A 123 -6.52 3.57 13.53
N VAL A 124 -5.26 3.41 13.14
CA VAL A 124 -4.65 4.25 12.08
C VAL A 124 -5.26 3.87 10.73
N PRO A 125 -5.88 4.81 9.98
CA PRO A 125 -6.31 4.58 8.60
C PRO A 125 -5.17 3.98 7.78
N ALA A 126 -5.45 2.86 7.12
CA ALA A 126 -4.44 2.11 6.39
C ALA A 126 -4.91 1.86 4.95
N LEU A 127 -4.05 2.16 3.99
CA LEU A 127 -4.24 1.91 2.57
C LEU A 127 -3.37 0.73 2.16
N TYR A 128 -3.98 -0.27 1.55
CA TYR A 128 -3.28 -1.36 0.90
C TYR A 128 -3.80 -1.51 -0.52
N ALA A 129 -2.90 -1.31 -1.48
CA ALA A 129 -3.21 -1.40 -2.89
C ALA A 129 -2.23 -2.36 -3.57
N GLU A 130 -2.76 -3.18 -4.45
CA GLU A 130 -2.03 -4.12 -5.27
C GLU A 130 -1.96 -3.60 -6.71
N SER A 131 -1.03 -4.18 -7.47
CA SER A 131 -0.91 -3.91 -8.90
C SER A 131 -2.18 -4.36 -9.62
N GLY A 132 -2.62 -3.58 -10.61
CA GLY A 132 -3.75 -3.96 -11.47
C GLY A 132 -3.44 -5.10 -12.44
N GLU A 133 -4.47 -5.61 -13.10
CA GLU A 133 -4.35 -6.68 -14.11
C GLU A 133 -4.69 -6.20 -15.53
N ASP A 134 -5.28 -5.02 -15.70
CA ASP A 134 -5.61 -4.43 -17.00
C ASP A 134 -4.36 -3.83 -17.67
N ASN A 135 -3.50 -4.70 -18.20
CA ASN A 135 -2.26 -4.27 -18.85
C ASN A 135 -2.55 -3.31 -20.02
N VAL A 136 -1.78 -2.21 -20.08
CA VAL A 136 -2.00 -1.12 -21.05
C VAL A 136 -1.88 -1.58 -22.50
N GLU A 137 -0.95 -2.49 -22.80
CA GLU A 137 -0.62 -2.92 -24.16
C GLU A 137 -1.24 -4.27 -24.52
N LEU A 138 -1.24 -5.19 -23.58
CA LEU A 138 -1.59 -6.60 -23.78
C LEU A 138 -2.99 -6.95 -23.23
N GLY A 139 -3.62 -6.02 -22.52
CA GLY A 139 -4.97 -6.15 -22.00
C GLY A 139 -5.09 -7.02 -20.75
N ARG A 140 -6.31 -7.05 -20.20
CA ARG A 140 -6.65 -7.73 -18.94
C ARG A 140 -6.36 -9.23 -18.91
N GLU A 141 -6.54 -9.94 -20.02
CA GLU A 141 -6.27 -11.38 -20.08
C GLU A 141 -4.78 -11.69 -19.86
N TYR A 142 -3.89 -10.85 -20.40
CA TYR A 142 -2.46 -10.99 -20.18
C TYR A 142 -2.08 -10.72 -18.73
N GLY A 143 -2.51 -9.60 -18.15
CA GLY A 143 -2.16 -9.26 -16.76
C GLY A 143 -2.72 -10.27 -15.76
N ALA A 144 -3.96 -10.73 -15.95
CA ALA A 144 -4.53 -11.81 -15.13
C ALA A 144 -3.73 -13.11 -15.25
N ALA A 145 -3.24 -13.46 -16.45
CA ALA A 145 -2.37 -14.62 -16.63
C ALA A 145 -1.01 -14.45 -15.92
N GLN A 146 -0.45 -13.23 -15.87
CA GLN A 146 0.79 -12.95 -15.11
C GLN A 146 0.56 -13.09 -13.60
N ALA A 147 -0.53 -12.53 -13.07
CA ALA A 147 -0.90 -12.64 -11.66
C ALA A 147 -1.15 -14.10 -11.24
N GLN A 148 -1.87 -14.85 -12.08
CA GLN A 148 -2.13 -16.27 -11.86
C GLN A 148 -0.85 -17.11 -11.91
N ASP A 149 0.02 -16.88 -12.91
CA ASP A 149 1.30 -17.59 -13.00
C ASP A 149 2.20 -17.32 -11.78
N TYR A 150 2.23 -16.07 -11.29
CA TYR A 150 2.95 -15.75 -10.06
C TYR A 150 2.40 -16.55 -8.88
N THR A 151 1.08 -16.56 -8.70
CA THR A 151 0.42 -17.27 -7.59
C THR A 151 0.65 -18.78 -7.65
N ASP A 152 0.55 -19.38 -8.84
CA ASP A 152 0.66 -20.84 -9.00
C ASP A 152 2.11 -21.34 -8.92
N ASN A 153 3.06 -20.56 -9.46
CA ASN A 153 4.40 -21.07 -9.73
C ASN A 153 5.51 -20.39 -8.92
N ARG A 154 5.25 -19.26 -8.25
CA ARG A 154 6.31 -18.43 -7.63
C ARG A 154 5.98 -18.03 -6.19
N TYR A 155 4.75 -17.69 -5.87
CA TYR A 155 4.35 -17.26 -4.53
C TYR A 155 4.74 -18.29 -3.44
N HIS A 156 5.51 -17.85 -2.46
CA HIS A 156 6.08 -18.68 -1.38
C HIS A 156 6.90 -19.90 -1.85
N GLN A 157 7.44 -19.84 -3.07
CA GLN A 157 8.28 -20.90 -3.63
C GLN A 157 9.73 -20.44 -3.83
N PRO A 158 10.70 -21.36 -3.86
CA PRO A 158 12.09 -21.06 -4.24
C PRO A 158 12.25 -20.45 -5.63
N SER A 159 11.23 -20.53 -6.48
CA SER A 159 11.17 -19.92 -7.81
C SER A 159 10.85 -18.42 -7.78
N ASP A 160 10.53 -17.83 -6.63
CA ASP A 160 10.43 -16.38 -6.48
C ASP A 160 11.82 -15.73 -6.48
N GLU A 161 12.46 -15.76 -7.64
CA GLU A 161 13.79 -15.22 -7.93
C GLU A 161 13.68 -14.00 -8.85
N TYR A 162 14.72 -13.16 -8.81
CA TYR A 162 14.81 -12.01 -9.72
C TYR A 162 14.86 -12.48 -11.18
N ASP A 163 14.07 -11.86 -12.04
CA ASP A 163 14.14 -12.03 -13.49
C ASP A 163 14.61 -10.71 -14.15
N PRO A 164 15.72 -10.72 -14.91
CA PRO A 164 16.17 -9.53 -15.64
C PRO A 164 15.21 -9.05 -16.73
N ASN A 165 14.20 -9.84 -17.08
CA ASN A 165 13.18 -9.48 -18.07
C ASN A 165 11.93 -8.84 -17.46
N TRP A 166 11.88 -8.62 -16.13
CA TRP A 166 10.78 -7.89 -15.52
C TRP A 166 10.62 -6.50 -16.12
N ASP A 167 9.38 -6.17 -16.48
CA ASP A 167 9.01 -4.80 -16.83
C ASP A 167 8.50 -4.10 -15.58
N MET A 168 9.39 -3.32 -14.96
CA MET A 168 9.12 -2.55 -13.75
C MET A 168 8.41 -1.21 -14.02
N ALA A 169 8.01 -0.92 -15.26
CA ALA A 169 7.34 0.35 -15.57
C ALA A 169 6.03 0.52 -14.79
N GLY A 170 5.28 -0.56 -14.56
CA GLY A 170 4.08 -0.55 -13.72
C GLY A 170 4.40 -0.22 -12.27
N ALA A 171 5.42 -0.85 -11.69
CA ALA A 171 5.85 -0.57 -10.32
C ALA A 171 6.30 0.88 -10.14
N ALA A 172 6.98 1.45 -11.14
CA ALA A 172 7.36 2.86 -11.11
C ALA A 172 6.12 3.78 -11.07
N GLU A 173 5.06 3.48 -11.83
CA GLU A 173 3.80 4.22 -11.78
C GLU A 173 3.10 4.08 -10.43
N ASP A 174 3.07 2.86 -9.86
CA ASP A 174 2.51 2.61 -8.53
C ASP A 174 3.26 3.39 -7.44
N LEU A 175 4.59 3.43 -7.50
CA LEU A 175 5.39 4.24 -6.58
C LEU A 175 5.09 5.74 -6.72
N LEU A 176 4.81 6.23 -7.93
CA LEU A 176 4.40 7.63 -8.11
C LEU A 176 3.01 7.92 -7.49
N LEU A 177 2.09 6.95 -7.47
CA LEU A 177 0.84 7.08 -6.72
C LEU A 177 1.13 7.27 -5.22
N TYR A 178 1.95 6.38 -4.65
CA TYR A 178 2.31 6.45 -3.24
C TYR A 178 3.07 7.73 -2.88
N PHE A 179 3.96 8.19 -3.77
CA PHE A 179 4.65 9.46 -3.61
C PHE A 179 3.69 10.65 -3.59
N ASN A 180 2.71 10.70 -4.50
CA ASN A 180 1.73 11.79 -4.57
C ASN A 180 0.81 11.80 -3.32
N ILE A 181 0.28 10.64 -2.93
CA ILE A 181 -0.55 10.50 -1.73
C ILE A 181 0.24 10.92 -0.48
N THR A 182 1.46 10.41 -0.32
CA THR A 182 2.33 10.74 0.81
C THR A 182 2.66 12.23 0.84
N SER A 183 2.99 12.82 -0.31
CA SER A 183 3.30 14.25 -0.42
C SER A 183 2.12 15.13 -0.02
N ARG A 184 0.89 14.78 -0.44
CA ARG A 184 -0.33 15.51 -0.08
C ARG A 184 -0.64 15.38 1.42
N LEU A 185 -0.54 14.17 1.97
CA LEU A 185 -0.77 13.96 3.40
C LEU A 185 0.31 14.62 4.26
N ALA A 186 1.57 14.60 3.83
CA ALA A 186 2.68 15.14 4.60
C ALA A 186 2.72 16.68 4.63
N ASN A 187 2.17 17.34 3.61
CA ASN A 187 2.06 18.81 3.53
C ASN A 187 0.63 19.33 3.81
N GLY A 188 -0.31 18.44 4.12
CA GLY A 188 -1.67 18.79 4.48
C GLY A 188 -1.87 18.90 5.99
N THR A 189 -3.03 19.42 6.41
CA THR A 189 -3.48 19.42 7.81
C THR A 189 -4.55 18.36 8.09
N GLU A 190 -5.03 17.68 7.05
CA GLU A 190 -6.10 16.70 7.15
C GLU A 190 -5.62 15.40 7.79
N PHE A 191 -6.54 14.72 8.47
CA PHE A 191 -6.38 13.37 8.99
C PHE A 191 -7.49 12.53 8.37
N PRO A 192 -7.16 11.67 7.39
CA PRO A 192 -8.13 10.76 6.79
C PRO A 192 -8.82 9.92 7.87
N ARG A 193 -10.08 9.57 7.64
CA ARG A 193 -10.91 8.84 8.60
C ARG A 193 -11.35 7.51 8.04
N TRP A 194 -11.62 6.58 8.95
CA TRP A 194 -12.43 5.41 8.63
C TRP A 194 -13.86 5.85 8.30
N TYR A 195 -14.47 5.21 7.31
CA TYR A 195 -15.87 5.44 6.98
C TYR A 195 -16.81 4.96 8.10
N ALA A 196 -18.04 5.48 8.09
CA ALA A 196 -19.05 5.06 9.04
C ALA A 196 -19.34 3.55 8.92
N GLY A 197 -19.39 2.85 10.07
CA GLY A 197 -19.62 1.41 10.12
C GLY A 197 -18.36 0.55 10.01
N ASN A 198 -17.20 1.12 9.67
CA ASN A 198 -15.93 0.39 9.70
C ASN A 198 -15.53 0.04 11.15
N GLU A 199 -15.02 -1.17 11.36
CA GLU A 199 -14.73 -1.72 12.69
C GLU A 199 -13.63 -0.98 13.46
N PHE A 200 -12.69 -0.32 12.77
CA PHE A 200 -11.58 0.40 13.40
C PHE A 200 -11.93 1.86 13.75
N LYS A 201 -13.09 2.35 13.29
CA LYS A 201 -13.48 3.76 13.47
C LYS A 201 -13.52 4.18 14.93
N ALA A 202 -14.12 3.37 15.80
CA ALA A 202 -14.28 3.71 17.21
C ALA A 202 -12.92 3.86 17.92
N ILE A 203 -11.94 3.01 17.59
CA ILE A 203 -10.58 3.08 18.13
C ILE A 203 -9.89 4.38 17.68
N ARG A 204 -10.03 4.75 16.40
CA ARG A 204 -9.47 5.98 15.85
C ARG A 204 -10.07 7.24 16.46
N ASP A 205 -11.38 7.23 16.70
CA ASP A 205 -12.11 8.38 17.25
C ASP A 205 -11.77 8.61 18.73
N ALA A 206 -11.46 7.55 19.48
CA ALA A 206 -11.09 7.64 20.89
C ALA A 206 -9.82 8.48 21.14
N SER A 207 -8.91 8.56 20.16
CA SER A 207 -7.67 9.35 20.23
C SER A 207 -7.75 10.69 19.48
N ALA A 208 -8.94 11.14 19.08
CA ALA A 208 -9.09 12.37 18.29
C ALA A 208 -8.52 13.62 18.95
N GLY A 209 -8.60 13.73 20.29
CA GLY A 209 -8.08 14.88 21.04
C GLY A 209 -6.55 15.00 21.06
N GLU A 210 -5.82 13.98 20.61
CA GLU A 210 -4.36 13.96 20.56
C GLU A 210 -3.80 14.43 19.20
N ARG A 211 -4.68 14.58 18.20
CA ARG A 211 -4.38 15.08 16.86
C ARG A 211 -4.56 16.60 16.86
N GLN A 212 -3.46 17.33 16.88
CA GLN A 212 -3.44 18.80 16.76
C GLN A 212 -3.09 19.20 15.33
#